data_AF-A0A7X0GPQ1-F1
#
_entry.id   AF-A0A7X0GPQ1-F1
#
_cell.length_a   1.000
_cell.length_b   1.000
_cell.length_c   1.000
_cell.angle_alpha   90.00
_cell.angle_beta   90.00
_cell.angle_gamma   90.00
#
_symmetry.space_group_name_H-M   'P 1'
#
loop_
_entity.id
_entity.type
_entity.pdbx_description
1 polymer ?
#
loop_
_entity_poly.entity_id
_entity_poly.type
_entity_poly.pdbx_seq_one_letter_code
_entity_poly.pdbx_strand_id
1 'polypeptide(L)'
;MDEVSATQPERSEARAGTGEPVIATRGLTKRYRGGHLAVDGLDLTVPAGSVFGFLGPNGSGKTTTRRMLMGLIEPTSGTARVLGQPMPRATRAVLPHGGALIEGPALYGFLSGRDNLIRYDSADPAADPRTRRTRVASALDRVGLTSAAGKKAKAYSLGTLRYLLVAPAGRSRLLLTKYATVVVFCLAATLVVAVSALTVGALLFPLGDLTTISGTQISFADGLGRALLIALAVAASLIGVAALGLFVSTMTGSGIAAMATTVGLLITVQILDQIPQLHALQPYFFSHYWLSFADLMREPVHWDDLTKNLGLQALYAAVFGSAAWARFTAKDITA
;
A
#
# COMPACT_ATOMS: atom_id res chain seq x y z
N MET A 1 -41.31 -25.67 -55.63
CA MET A 1 -41.03 -24.23 -55.79
C MET A 1 -41.49 -23.53 -54.54
N ASP A 2 -40.65 -23.08 -53.61
CA ASP A 2 -39.19 -23.07 -53.53
C ASP A 2 -38.79 -23.14 -52.06
N GLU A 3 -37.83 -24.02 -51.78
CA GLU A 3 -37.20 -24.21 -50.47
C GLU A 3 -36.08 -23.15 -50.36
N VAL A 4 -36.33 -22.09 -49.58
CA VAL A 4 -35.35 -21.01 -49.39
C VAL A 4 -34.32 -21.47 -48.34
N SER A 5 -33.16 -21.84 -48.88
CA SER A 5 -31.93 -22.21 -48.19
C SER A 5 -31.48 -21.15 -47.18
N ALA A 6 -31.34 -21.55 -45.91
CA ALA A 6 -30.76 -20.73 -44.86
C ALA A 6 -29.24 -20.73 -44.96
N THR A 7 -28.67 -19.61 -45.37
CA THR A 7 -27.23 -19.35 -45.41
C THR A 7 -26.64 -19.40 -43.99
N GLN A 8 -25.83 -20.42 -43.72
CA GLN A 8 -24.98 -20.49 -42.53
C GLN A 8 -23.98 -19.33 -42.51
N PRO A 9 -23.77 -18.63 -41.38
CA PRO A 9 -22.71 -17.65 -41.27
C PRO A 9 -21.35 -18.37 -41.28
N GLU A 10 -20.50 -17.98 -42.23
CA GLU A 10 -19.13 -18.46 -42.37
C GLU A 10 -18.37 -18.34 -41.05
N ARG A 11 -17.80 -19.46 -40.59
CA ARG A 11 -16.79 -19.46 -39.53
C ARG A 11 -15.58 -18.73 -40.07
N SER A 12 -15.37 -17.50 -39.60
CA SER A 12 -14.11 -16.80 -39.72
C SER A 12 -13.04 -17.58 -38.95
N GLU A 13 -12.37 -18.51 -39.63
CA GLU A 13 -11.09 -19.07 -39.20
C GLU A 13 -10.11 -17.90 -39.04
N ALA A 14 -9.90 -17.50 -37.79
CA ALA A 14 -8.85 -16.56 -37.44
C ALA A 14 -7.53 -17.12 -37.97
N ARG A 15 -6.97 -16.46 -38.99
CA ARG A 15 -5.61 -16.71 -39.49
C ARG A 15 -4.67 -16.80 -38.29
N ALA A 16 -4.22 -18.02 -37.98
CA ALA A 16 -3.19 -18.26 -36.99
C ALA A 16 -1.91 -17.58 -37.48
N GLY A 17 -1.66 -16.36 -37.00
CA GLY A 17 -0.43 -15.65 -37.28
C GLY A 17 0.77 -16.46 -36.80
N THR A 18 1.75 -16.63 -37.67
CA THR A 18 3.05 -17.28 -37.48
C THR A 18 3.98 -16.54 -36.49
N GLY A 19 3.43 -15.79 -35.55
CA GLY A 19 4.16 -15.09 -34.49
C GLY A 19 4.34 -15.94 -33.24
N GLU A 20 5.42 -15.69 -32.49
CA GLU A 20 5.68 -16.35 -31.21
C GLU A 20 4.48 -16.16 -30.25
N PRO A 21 3.99 -17.23 -29.58
CA PRO A 21 2.81 -17.12 -28.74
C PRO A 21 3.08 -16.22 -27.52
N VAL A 22 2.14 -15.33 -27.22
CA VAL A 22 2.21 -14.44 -26.05
C VAL A 22 1.94 -15.19 -24.76
N ILE A 23 1.17 -16.28 -24.80
CA ILE A 23 1.01 -17.18 -23.65
C ILE A 23 1.20 -18.62 -24.14
N ALA A 24 2.03 -19.38 -23.44
CA ALA A 24 2.22 -20.81 -23.69
C ALA A 24 2.28 -21.57 -22.37
N THR A 25 1.51 -22.64 -22.21
CA THR A 25 1.56 -23.53 -21.04
C THR A 25 1.79 -24.97 -21.47
N ARG A 26 2.47 -25.74 -20.62
CA ARG A 26 2.66 -27.19 -20.79
C ARG A 26 2.35 -27.94 -19.51
N GLY A 27 1.33 -28.79 -19.53
CA GLY A 27 0.89 -29.62 -18.41
C GLY A 27 0.58 -28.82 -17.14
N LEU A 28 0.11 -27.58 -17.28
CA LEU A 28 0.00 -26.65 -16.17
C LEU A 28 -1.04 -27.13 -15.16
N THR A 29 -0.60 -27.44 -13.95
CA THR A 29 -1.42 -28.12 -12.93
C THR A 29 -1.36 -27.35 -11.61
N LYS A 30 -2.50 -27.24 -10.92
CA LYS A 30 -2.57 -26.68 -9.57
C LYS A 30 -3.43 -27.54 -8.66
N ARG A 31 -2.78 -28.06 -7.62
CA ARG A 31 -3.41 -28.72 -6.46
C ARG A 31 -3.25 -27.85 -5.23
N TYR A 32 -4.35 -27.57 -4.54
CA TYR A 32 -4.35 -26.83 -3.29
C TYR A 32 -4.14 -27.77 -2.09
N ARG A 33 -3.79 -27.20 -0.93
CA ARG A 33 -3.73 -27.94 0.34
C ARG A 33 -5.10 -28.57 0.61
N GLY A 34 -5.11 -29.85 1.00
CA GLY A 34 -6.34 -30.65 1.11
C GLY A 34 -6.69 -31.46 -0.15
N GLY A 35 -5.80 -31.50 -1.15
CA GLY A 35 -5.90 -32.43 -2.28
C GLY A 35 -6.77 -31.94 -3.45
N HIS A 36 -7.49 -30.83 -3.29
CA HIS A 36 -8.34 -30.26 -4.35
C HIS A 36 -7.53 -29.88 -5.59
N LEU A 37 -7.85 -30.51 -6.72
CA LEU A 37 -7.25 -30.28 -8.02
C LEU A 37 -8.03 -29.19 -8.75
N ALA A 38 -7.46 -28.00 -8.85
CA ALA A 38 -8.14 -26.83 -9.41
C ALA A 38 -7.81 -26.59 -10.89
N VAL A 39 -6.64 -27.03 -11.34
CA VAL A 39 -6.26 -27.09 -12.76
C VAL A 39 -5.49 -28.37 -12.96
N ASP A 40 -5.81 -29.12 -14.01
CA ASP A 40 -5.22 -30.42 -14.31
C ASP A 40 -4.62 -30.41 -15.72
N GLY A 41 -3.28 -30.46 -15.81
CA GLY A 41 -2.59 -30.69 -17.08
C GLY A 41 -2.89 -29.69 -18.21
N LEU A 42 -3.11 -28.40 -17.93
CA LEU A 42 -3.55 -27.44 -18.95
C LEU A 42 -2.43 -27.09 -19.96
N ASP A 43 -2.65 -27.46 -21.22
CA ASP A 43 -1.89 -27.00 -22.39
C ASP A 43 -2.66 -25.88 -23.11
N LEU A 44 -2.05 -24.71 -23.20
CA LEU A 44 -2.66 -23.51 -23.76
C LEU A 44 -1.63 -22.76 -24.59
N THR A 45 -2.01 -22.36 -25.81
CA THR A 45 -1.20 -21.48 -26.67
C THR A 45 -2.07 -20.31 -27.13
N VAL A 46 -1.68 -19.08 -26.78
CA VAL A 46 -2.39 -17.84 -27.15
C VAL A 46 -1.49 -17.02 -28.07
N PRO A 47 -1.87 -16.84 -29.35
CA PRO A 47 -1.12 -16.01 -30.29
C PRO A 47 -1.09 -14.53 -29.91
N ALA A 48 -0.06 -13.82 -30.37
CA ALA A 48 -0.01 -12.36 -30.27
C ALA A 48 -1.22 -11.70 -30.98
N GLY A 49 -1.75 -10.62 -30.41
CA GLY A 49 -2.87 -9.88 -30.99
C GLY A 49 -4.24 -10.56 -30.88
N SER A 50 -4.32 -11.72 -30.21
CA SER A 50 -5.59 -12.43 -30.02
C SER A 50 -6.30 -12.01 -28.74
N VAL A 51 -7.64 -12.05 -28.76
CA VAL A 51 -8.48 -11.93 -27.57
C VAL A 51 -8.85 -13.33 -27.11
N PHE A 52 -8.35 -13.75 -25.95
CA PHE A 52 -8.62 -15.08 -25.39
C PHE A 52 -9.49 -15.00 -24.14
N GLY A 53 -10.53 -15.82 -24.07
CA GLY A 53 -11.46 -15.89 -22.94
C GLY A 53 -11.50 -17.29 -22.33
N PHE A 54 -11.42 -17.37 -21.00
CA PHE A 54 -11.70 -18.61 -20.27
C PHE A 54 -13.20 -18.72 -20.00
N LEU A 55 -13.87 -19.72 -20.58
CA LEU A 55 -15.29 -20.00 -20.35
C LEU A 55 -15.47 -21.34 -19.60
N GLY A 56 -16.43 -21.39 -18.67
CA GLY A 56 -16.77 -22.61 -17.93
C GLY A 56 -17.56 -22.32 -16.65
N PRO A 57 -18.09 -23.34 -15.98
CA PRO A 57 -18.83 -23.19 -14.72
C PRO A 57 -17.94 -22.70 -13.57
N ASN A 58 -18.55 -22.19 -12.49
CA ASN A 58 -17.80 -21.84 -11.28
C ASN A 58 -17.01 -23.06 -10.77
N GLY A 59 -15.76 -22.84 -10.36
CA GLY A 59 -14.86 -23.93 -9.95
C GLY A 59 -14.05 -24.59 -11.07
N SER A 60 -14.29 -24.28 -12.36
CA SER A 60 -13.57 -24.89 -13.49
C SER A 60 -12.09 -24.47 -13.67
N GLY A 61 -11.46 -23.88 -12.66
CA GLY A 61 -10.04 -23.51 -12.71
C GLY A 61 -9.69 -22.18 -13.38
N LYS A 62 -10.61 -21.46 -14.03
CA LYS A 62 -10.32 -20.19 -14.76
C LYS A 62 -9.52 -19.15 -13.97
N THR A 63 -9.95 -18.89 -12.74
CA THR A 63 -9.29 -17.91 -11.87
C THR A 63 -7.93 -18.44 -11.41
N THR A 64 -7.83 -19.73 -11.13
CA THR A 64 -6.57 -20.40 -10.80
C THR A 64 -5.57 -20.31 -11.96
N THR A 65 -5.99 -20.59 -13.20
CA THR A 65 -5.16 -20.45 -14.39
C THR A 65 -4.66 -19.02 -14.58
N ARG A 66 -5.55 -18.03 -14.53
CA ARG A 66 -5.16 -16.61 -14.66
C ARG A 66 -4.16 -16.18 -13.58
N ARG A 67 -4.36 -16.61 -12.33
CA ARG A 67 -3.43 -16.33 -11.23
C ARG A 67 -2.06 -16.97 -11.46
N MET A 68 -2.00 -18.19 -12.00
CA MET A 68 -0.72 -18.83 -12.37
C MET A 68 -0.01 -18.07 -13.50
N LEU A 69 -0.74 -17.68 -14.55
CA LEU A 69 -0.18 -16.92 -15.67
C LEU A 69 0.34 -15.54 -15.27
N MET A 70 -0.25 -14.91 -14.24
CA MET A 70 0.22 -13.64 -13.68
C MET A 70 1.27 -13.82 -12.56
N GLY A 71 1.67 -15.05 -12.28
CA GLY A 71 2.66 -15.36 -11.25
C GLY A 71 2.20 -15.09 -9.82
N LEU A 72 0.88 -15.02 -9.60
CA LEU A 72 0.28 -14.80 -8.28
C LEU A 72 0.21 -16.07 -7.44
N ILE A 73 0.15 -17.23 -8.09
CA ILE A 73 0.23 -18.54 -7.45
C ILE A 73 1.16 -19.42 -8.26
N GLU A 74 1.96 -20.24 -7.58
CA GLU A 74 2.88 -21.16 -8.25
C GLU A 74 2.14 -22.45 -8.68
N PRO A 75 2.35 -22.95 -9.91
CA PRO A 75 1.83 -24.26 -10.30
C PRO A 75 2.41 -25.37 -9.41
N THR A 76 1.63 -26.44 -9.22
CA THR A 76 2.11 -27.66 -8.56
C THR A 76 3.01 -28.46 -9.49
N SER A 77 2.70 -28.48 -10.78
CA SER A 77 3.52 -29.07 -11.83
C SER A 77 3.22 -28.40 -13.18
N GLY A 78 4.06 -28.67 -14.18
CA GLY A 78 3.98 -28.04 -15.50
C GLY A 78 4.68 -26.70 -15.58
N THR A 79 4.58 -26.05 -16.73
CA THR A 79 5.26 -24.77 -17.02
C THR A 79 4.32 -23.76 -17.69
N ALA A 80 4.60 -22.48 -17.48
CA ALA A 80 3.92 -21.38 -18.16
C ALA A 80 4.95 -20.34 -18.64
N ARG A 81 4.72 -19.79 -19.83
CA ARG A 81 5.45 -18.65 -20.40
C ARG A 81 4.46 -17.56 -20.79
N VAL A 82 4.80 -16.31 -20.49
CA VAL A 82 4.04 -15.12 -20.87
C VAL A 82 5.02 -14.11 -21.47
N LEU A 83 4.70 -13.56 -22.64
CA LEU A 83 5.60 -12.70 -23.44
C LEU A 83 6.98 -13.35 -23.65
N GLY A 84 7.00 -14.66 -23.94
CA GLY A 84 8.22 -15.45 -24.09
C GLY A 84 8.97 -15.75 -22.77
N GLN A 85 8.57 -15.19 -21.63
CA GLN A 85 9.28 -15.29 -20.36
C GLN A 85 8.68 -16.34 -19.41
N PRO A 86 9.48 -17.08 -18.64
CA PRO A 86 8.99 -18.13 -17.75
C PRO A 86 8.27 -17.57 -16.51
N MET A 87 7.05 -18.04 -16.24
CA MET A 87 6.27 -17.67 -15.06
C MET A 87 6.35 -18.77 -13.99
N PRO A 88 6.42 -18.42 -12.68
CA PRO A 88 6.33 -17.08 -12.10
C PRO A 88 7.68 -16.32 -12.02
N ARG A 89 8.80 -16.93 -12.40
CA ARG A 89 10.15 -16.35 -12.17
C ARG A 89 10.34 -14.97 -12.81
N ALA A 90 9.78 -14.76 -14.00
CA ALA A 90 9.90 -13.52 -14.74
C ALA A 90 8.76 -12.51 -14.46
N THR A 91 7.97 -12.69 -13.39
CA THR A 91 6.84 -11.82 -13.07
C THR A 91 7.20 -10.33 -13.08
N ARG A 92 8.38 -9.96 -12.56
CA ARG A 92 8.86 -8.56 -12.54
C ARG A 92 9.16 -7.99 -13.92
N ALA A 93 9.54 -8.83 -14.88
CA ALA A 93 9.80 -8.42 -16.26
C ALA A 93 8.51 -8.41 -17.09
N VAL A 94 7.60 -9.36 -16.85
CA VAL A 94 6.37 -9.51 -17.63
C VAL A 94 5.30 -8.50 -17.22
N LEU A 95 5.06 -8.32 -15.92
CA LEU A 95 3.94 -7.49 -15.44
C LEU A 95 3.99 -6.03 -15.92
N PRO A 96 5.13 -5.31 -15.96
CA PRO A 96 5.15 -3.94 -16.48
C PRO A 96 4.66 -3.79 -17.92
N HIS A 97 4.73 -4.88 -18.72
CA HIS A 97 4.34 -4.88 -20.12
C HIS A 97 2.89 -5.37 -20.34
N GLY A 98 2.16 -5.72 -19.26
CA GLY A 98 0.79 -6.24 -19.35
C GLY A 98 -0.10 -5.74 -18.21
N GLY A 99 -1.38 -5.51 -18.52
CA GLY A 99 -2.37 -5.18 -17.49
C GLY A 99 -3.09 -6.40 -16.96
N ALA A 100 -3.16 -6.54 -15.64
CA ALA A 100 -3.85 -7.65 -14.98
C ALA A 100 -4.92 -7.13 -14.02
N LEU A 101 -6.19 -7.38 -14.35
CA LEU A 101 -7.32 -7.15 -13.45
C LEU A 101 -7.87 -8.50 -13.00
N ILE A 102 -7.43 -8.99 -11.83
CA ILE A 102 -7.81 -10.34 -11.39
C ILE A 102 -9.08 -10.35 -10.54
N GLU A 103 -9.38 -9.32 -9.74
CA GLU A 103 -10.59 -9.30 -8.89
C GLU A 103 -11.06 -7.88 -8.59
N GLY A 104 -11.86 -7.33 -9.50
CA GLY A 104 -12.46 -6.01 -9.34
C GLY A 104 -11.44 -4.88 -9.12
N PRO A 105 -11.92 -3.64 -9.07
CA PRO A 105 -11.03 -2.52 -8.86
C PRO A 105 -10.76 -2.28 -7.38
N ALA A 106 -9.51 -2.50 -6.94
CA ALA A 106 -9.05 -2.25 -5.55
C ALA A 106 -8.83 -0.75 -5.26
N LEU A 107 -9.83 0.08 -5.58
CA LEU A 107 -9.77 1.53 -5.42
C LEU A 107 -10.25 1.94 -4.02
N TYR A 108 -9.61 2.98 -3.47
CA TYR A 108 -10.10 3.60 -2.23
C TYR A 108 -11.28 4.49 -2.55
N GLY A 109 -12.48 4.08 -2.13
CA GLY A 109 -13.75 4.76 -2.39
C GLY A 109 -13.81 6.23 -1.92
N PHE A 110 -13.00 6.61 -0.94
CA PHE A 110 -12.93 7.98 -0.41
C PHE A 110 -11.98 8.89 -1.18
N LEU A 111 -11.03 8.33 -1.94
CA LEU A 111 -10.11 9.08 -2.80
C LEU A 111 -10.76 9.38 -4.16
N SER A 112 -10.31 10.44 -4.84
CA SER A 112 -10.74 10.69 -6.20
C SER A 112 -10.19 9.64 -7.19
N GLY A 113 -10.79 9.54 -8.37
CA GLY A 113 -10.25 8.68 -9.44
C GLY A 113 -8.80 9.05 -9.80
N ARG A 114 -8.50 10.36 -9.83
CA ARG A 114 -7.14 10.88 -10.02
C ARG A 114 -6.19 10.47 -8.90
N ASP A 115 -6.59 10.60 -7.64
CA ASP A 115 -5.70 10.29 -6.51
C ASP A 115 -5.39 8.80 -6.43
N ASN A 116 -6.38 7.96 -6.76
CA ASN A 116 -6.14 6.53 -6.90
C ASN A 116 -5.09 6.24 -7.99
N LEU A 117 -5.19 6.84 -9.17
CA LEU A 117 -4.21 6.67 -10.24
C LEU A 117 -2.81 7.18 -9.87
N ILE A 118 -2.73 8.34 -9.23
CA ILE A 118 -1.46 8.87 -8.70
C ILE A 118 -0.83 7.86 -7.76
N ARG A 119 -1.63 7.24 -6.90
CA ARG A 119 -1.17 6.20 -5.98
C ARG A 119 -0.66 4.96 -6.72
N TYR A 120 -1.37 4.49 -7.74
CA TYR A 120 -0.92 3.34 -8.54
C TYR A 120 0.37 3.64 -9.30
N ASP A 121 0.46 4.80 -9.98
CA ASP A 121 1.66 5.26 -10.68
C ASP A 121 2.85 5.39 -9.73
N SER A 122 2.63 5.94 -8.53
CA SER A 122 3.68 6.04 -7.50
C SER A 122 4.21 4.68 -7.04
N ALA A 123 3.47 3.61 -7.26
CA ALA A 123 3.87 2.25 -6.90
C ALA A 123 4.47 1.45 -8.07
N ASP A 124 4.52 2.01 -9.29
CA ASP A 124 5.17 1.41 -10.47
C ASP A 124 6.68 1.73 -10.50
N PRO A 125 7.59 0.77 -10.25
CA PRO A 125 9.03 1.02 -10.20
C PRO A 125 9.63 1.55 -11.51
N ALA A 126 9.01 1.28 -12.66
CA ALA A 126 9.49 1.72 -13.96
C ALA A 126 9.02 3.15 -14.32
N ALA A 127 8.10 3.72 -13.54
CA ALA A 127 7.50 5.01 -13.82
C ALA A 127 8.34 6.18 -13.26
N ASP A 128 8.73 7.11 -14.14
CA ASP A 128 9.40 8.37 -13.76
C ASP A 128 8.42 9.31 -13.02
N PRO A 129 8.72 9.74 -11.77
CA PRO A 129 7.86 10.64 -11.01
C PRO A 129 7.56 11.97 -11.71
N ARG A 130 8.47 12.50 -12.54
CA ARG A 130 8.31 13.82 -13.19
C ARG A 130 7.18 13.82 -14.22
N THR A 131 6.96 12.69 -14.86
CA THR A 131 5.97 12.50 -15.93
C THR A 131 4.62 11.97 -15.41
N ARG A 132 4.47 11.80 -14.09
CA ARG A 132 3.25 11.27 -13.44
C ARG A 132 1.99 12.04 -13.79
N ARG A 133 2.00 13.36 -13.68
CA ARG A 133 0.79 14.18 -13.93
C ARG A 133 0.28 13.94 -15.36
N THR A 134 1.19 13.89 -16.32
CA THR A 134 0.88 13.64 -17.73
C THR A 134 0.36 12.23 -17.96
N ARG A 135 1.00 11.21 -17.39
CA ARG A 135 0.55 9.80 -17.49
C ARG A 135 -0.83 9.60 -16.87
N VAL A 136 -1.08 10.15 -15.68
CA VAL A 136 -2.38 10.06 -15.02
C VAL A 136 -3.46 10.78 -15.82
N ALA A 137 -3.16 11.96 -16.37
CA ALA A 137 -4.09 12.68 -17.24
C ALA A 137 -4.41 11.88 -18.52
N SER A 138 -3.38 11.33 -19.19
CA SER A 138 -3.55 10.49 -20.37
C SER A 138 -4.33 9.20 -20.06
N ALA A 139 -4.08 8.58 -18.91
CA ALA A 139 -4.83 7.40 -18.48
C ALA A 139 -6.31 7.71 -18.25
N LEU A 140 -6.64 8.86 -17.65
CA LEU A 140 -8.03 9.32 -17.48
C LEU A 140 -8.70 9.64 -18.82
N ASP A 141 -7.94 10.23 -19.75
CA ASP A 141 -8.44 10.60 -21.07
C ASP A 141 -8.76 9.38 -21.93
N ARG A 142 -7.86 8.39 -21.96
CA ARG A 142 -8.05 7.10 -22.66
C ARG A 142 -9.29 6.33 -22.24
N VAL A 143 -9.77 6.57 -21.02
CA VAL A 143 -10.94 5.87 -20.44
C VAL A 143 -12.17 6.78 -20.34
N GLY A 144 -12.09 8.00 -20.90
CA GLY A 144 -13.19 8.96 -20.95
C GLY A 144 -13.57 9.56 -19.59
N LEU A 145 -12.65 9.60 -18.62
CA LEU A 145 -12.92 10.03 -17.24
C LEU A 145 -12.33 11.40 -16.85
N THR A 146 -11.80 12.14 -17.81
CA THR A 146 -11.19 13.46 -17.57
C THR A 146 -12.12 14.41 -16.81
N SER A 147 -13.41 14.48 -17.19
CA SER A 147 -14.43 15.34 -16.55
C SER A 147 -14.86 14.86 -15.17
N ALA A 148 -14.72 13.57 -14.87
CA ALA A 148 -15.08 12.96 -13.60
C ALA A 148 -13.90 12.78 -12.64
N ALA A 149 -12.67 13.11 -13.05
CA ALA A 149 -11.42 12.76 -12.36
C ALA A 149 -11.38 13.13 -10.86
N GLY A 150 -12.01 14.25 -10.47
CA GLY A 150 -12.10 14.71 -9.08
C GLY A 150 -13.20 14.05 -8.24
N LYS A 151 -14.13 13.30 -8.85
CA LYS A 151 -15.17 12.57 -8.13
C LYS A 151 -14.53 11.43 -7.33
N LYS A 152 -15.11 11.14 -6.15
CA LYS A 152 -14.72 10.01 -5.29
C LYS A 152 -14.92 8.68 -6.02
N ALA A 153 -14.01 7.74 -5.85
CA ALA A 153 -14.03 6.43 -6.51
C ALA A 153 -15.34 5.66 -6.25
N LYS A 154 -16.00 5.85 -5.09
CA LYS A 154 -17.30 5.23 -4.79
C LYS A 154 -18.44 5.68 -5.72
N ALA A 155 -18.30 6.83 -6.38
CA ALA A 155 -19.32 7.41 -7.24
C ALA A 155 -19.21 6.97 -8.71
N TYR A 156 -18.22 6.14 -9.05
CA TYR A 156 -18.06 5.59 -10.39
C TYR A 156 -18.79 4.25 -10.50
N SER A 157 -19.30 3.94 -11.70
CA SER A 157 -19.80 2.60 -11.99
C SER A 157 -18.65 1.59 -12.06
N LEU A 158 -18.89 0.36 -11.59
CA LEU A 158 -17.89 -0.71 -11.55
C LEU A 158 -17.19 -0.94 -12.90
N GLY A 159 -17.90 -0.80 -14.02
CA GLY A 159 -17.32 -0.92 -15.37
C GLY A 159 -16.30 0.17 -15.69
N THR A 160 -16.56 1.39 -15.26
CA THR A 160 -15.69 2.56 -15.42
C THR A 160 -14.39 2.43 -14.62
N LEU A 161 -14.47 1.79 -13.46
CA LEU A 161 -13.33 1.52 -12.58
C LEU A 161 -12.41 0.40 -13.10
N ARG A 162 -12.91 -0.50 -13.97
CA ARG A 162 -12.07 -1.56 -14.58
C ARG A 162 -11.02 -1.00 -15.54
N TYR A 163 -11.34 0.09 -16.24
CA TYR A 163 -10.43 0.74 -17.19
C TYR A 163 -9.29 1.51 -16.49
N LEU A 164 -9.49 1.91 -15.24
CA LEU A 164 -8.51 2.64 -14.41
C LEU A 164 -7.33 1.78 -13.93
N LEU A 165 -7.36 0.44 -14.07
CA LEU A 165 -6.45 -0.48 -13.36
C LEU A 165 -5.67 -1.43 -14.25
N VAL A 166 -4.93 -0.87 -15.20
CA VAL A 166 -4.10 -1.66 -16.14
C VAL A 166 -2.61 -1.68 -15.72
N ALA A 167 -2.22 -1.05 -14.61
CA ALA A 167 -0.82 -1.03 -14.16
C ALA A 167 -0.60 -1.93 -12.92
N PRO A 168 0.21 -3.01 -13.02
CA PRO A 168 0.62 -3.78 -11.86
C PRO A 168 1.59 -2.96 -11.00
N ALA A 169 1.09 -2.49 -9.86
CA ALA A 169 1.90 -1.81 -8.85
C ALA A 169 2.72 -2.82 -8.02
N GLY A 170 4.01 -2.52 -7.81
CA GLY A 170 4.88 -3.32 -6.97
C GLY A 170 4.44 -3.30 -5.50
N ARG A 171 4.15 -4.47 -4.92
CA ARG A 171 3.63 -4.62 -3.54
C ARG A 171 4.50 -3.93 -2.48
N SER A 172 5.82 -4.03 -2.61
CA SER A 172 6.78 -3.39 -1.70
C SER A 172 6.78 -1.87 -1.80
N ARG A 173 6.75 -1.32 -3.02
CA ARG A 173 6.72 0.14 -3.23
C ARG A 173 5.40 0.74 -2.78
N LEU A 174 4.29 0.00 -2.91
CA LEU A 174 3.00 0.42 -2.38
C LEU A 174 3.01 0.55 -0.85
N LEU A 175 3.59 -0.43 -0.15
CA LEU A 175 3.78 -0.36 1.30
C LEU A 175 4.71 0.78 1.70
N LEU A 176 5.84 0.94 1.01
CA LEU A 176 6.79 2.01 1.27
C LEU A 176 6.17 3.39 1.05
N THR A 177 5.42 3.57 -0.03
CA THR A 177 4.71 4.83 -0.32
C THR A 177 3.68 5.12 0.77
N LYS A 178 2.93 4.10 1.20
CA LYS A 178 1.97 4.24 2.28
C LYS A 178 2.65 4.63 3.59
N TYR A 179 3.76 3.98 3.94
CA TYR A 179 4.54 4.31 5.13
C TYR A 179 5.12 5.72 5.07
N ALA A 180 5.77 6.09 3.96
CA ALA A 180 6.32 7.43 3.74
C ALA A 180 5.24 8.51 3.83
N THR A 181 4.04 8.26 3.28
CA THR A 181 2.90 9.18 3.41
C THR A 181 2.51 9.38 4.87
N VAL A 182 2.49 8.32 5.68
CA VAL A 182 2.18 8.41 7.11
C VAL A 182 3.28 9.17 7.86
N VAL A 183 4.56 8.91 7.57
CA VAL A 183 5.68 9.61 8.20
C VAL A 183 5.66 11.11 7.88
N VAL A 184 5.44 11.48 6.62
CA VAL A 184 5.28 12.88 6.20
C VAL A 184 4.07 13.52 6.87
N PHE A 185 2.95 12.79 7.00
CA PHE A 185 1.78 13.28 7.72
C PHE A 185 2.08 13.52 9.21
N CYS A 186 2.78 12.60 9.89
CA CYS A 186 3.19 12.78 11.28
C CYS A 186 4.04 14.04 11.47
N LEU A 187 5.03 14.25 10.61
CA LEU A 187 5.89 15.44 10.65
C LEU A 187 5.09 16.72 10.39
N ALA A 188 4.23 16.73 9.37
CA ALA A 188 3.40 17.90 9.07
C ALA A 188 2.43 18.21 10.21
N ALA A 189 1.79 17.18 10.78
CA ALA A 189 0.85 17.34 11.90
C ALA A 189 1.53 17.91 13.15
N THR A 190 2.71 17.40 13.53
CA THR A 190 3.44 17.92 14.70
C THR A 190 3.94 19.34 14.49
N LEU A 191 4.41 19.67 13.28
CA LEU A 191 4.81 21.05 12.94
C LEU A 191 3.62 22.00 12.98
N VAL A 192 2.45 21.60 12.46
CA VAL A 192 1.23 22.42 12.52
C VAL A 192 0.82 22.68 13.98
N VAL A 193 0.87 21.66 14.84
CA VAL A 193 0.59 21.82 16.27
C VAL A 193 1.59 22.77 16.92
N ALA A 194 2.89 22.61 16.65
CA ALA A 194 3.94 23.45 17.21
C ALA A 194 3.80 24.92 16.77
N VAL A 195 3.60 25.18 15.47
CA VAL A 195 3.39 26.53 14.93
C VAL A 195 2.13 27.15 15.51
N SER A 196 1.04 26.38 15.63
CA SER A 196 -0.20 26.88 16.23
C SER A 196 -0.01 27.25 17.69
N ALA A 197 0.66 26.39 18.47
CA ALA A 197 0.97 26.64 19.88
C ALA A 197 1.86 27.88 20.06
N LEU A 198 2.91 28.03 19.25
CA LEU A 198 3.78 29.21 19.26
C LEU A 198 3.05 30.49 18.87
N THR A 199 2.18 30.43 17.86
CA THR A 199 1.38 31.58 17.42
C THR A 199 0.41 32.03 18.50
N VAL A 200 -0.33 31.10 19.10
CA VAL A 200 -1.24 31.39 20.21
C VAL A 200 -0.46 31.90 21.42
N GLY A 201 0.68 31.30 21.75
CA GLY A 201 1.56 31.77 22.83
C GLY A 201 2.05 33.20 22.61
N ALA A 202 2.49 33.53 21.40
CA ALA A 202 2.95 34.87 21.03
C ALA A 202 1.83 35.93 21.05
N LEU A 203 0.58 35.53 20.79
CA LEU A 203 -0.59 36.42 20.85
C LEU A 203 -1.06 36.67 22.28
N LEU A 204 -0.98 35.66 23.15
CA LEU A 204 -1.49 35.73 24.52
C LEU A 204 -0.46 36.27 25.52
N PHE A 205 0.83 36.06 25.25
CA PHE A 205 1.91 36.40 26.18
C PHE A 205 2.96 37.29 25.49
N PRO A 206 3.54 38.27 26.22
CA PRO A 206 4.63 39.07 25.70
C PRO A 206 5.80 38.19 25.27
N LEU A 207 6.35 38.47 24.08
CA LEU A 207 7.56 37.80 23.60
C LEU A 207 8.77 38.27 24.43
N GLY A 208 9.51 37.32 24.97
CA GLY A 208 10.68 37.58 25.81
C GLY A 208 11.46 36.29 26.09
N ASP A 209 12.44 36.41 26.98
CA ASP A 209 13.23 35.25 27.41
C ASP A 209 12.35 34.21 28.10
N LEU A 210 12.66 32.95 27.82
CA LEU A 210 11.84 31.81 28.23
C LEU A 210 12.46 31.15 29.45
N THR A 211 11.63 30.88 30.46
CA THR A 211 12.07 30.09 31.62
C THR A 211 11.90 28.60 31.30
N THR A 212 13.00 27.86 31.36
CA THR A 212 13.04 26.39 31.21
C THR A 212 12.34 25.68 32.38
N ILE A 213 12.09 24.37 32.23
CA ILE A 213 11.55 23.54 33.33
C ILE A 213 12.53 23.51 34.52
N SER A 214 13.83 23.68 34.26
CA SER A 214 14.88 23.79 35.27
C SER A 214 14.95 25.17 35.96
N GLY A 215 14.11 26.13 35.58
CA GLY A 215 14.09 27.48 36.16
C GLY A 215 15.17 28.44 35.62
N THR A 216 15.93 28.03 34.61
CA THR A 216 16.93 28.90 33.94
C THR A 216 16.28 29.68 32.80
N GLN A 217 16.71 30.92 32.57
CA GLN A 217 16.25 31.71 31.42
C GLN A 217 17.10 31.43 30.19
N ILE A 218 16.43 31.20 29.06
CA ILE A 218 17.03 31.03 27.74
C ILE A 218 16.50 32.12 26.81
N SER A 219 17.29 32.48 25.81
CA SER A 219 16.87 33.46 24.81
C SER A 219 15.65 32.96 24.04
N PHE A 220 14.85 33.90 23.52
CA PHE A 220 13.72 33.55 22.65
C PHE A 220 14.14 32.71 21.43
N ALA A 221 15.31 33.00 20.84
CA ALA A 221 15.84 32.24 19.71
C ALA A 221 16.17 30.79 20.08
N ASP A 222 16.79 30.57 21.24
CA ASP A 222 17.09 29.22 21.75
C ASP A 222 15.81 28.45 22.07
N GLY A 223 14.81 29.13 22.62
CA GLY A 223 13.50 28.55 22.87
C GLY A 223 12.77 28.13 21.60
N LEU A 224 12.87 28.91 20.52
CA LEU A 224 12.34 28.53 19.21
C LEU A 224 13.07 27.30 18.65
N GLY A 225 14.39 27.25 18.82
CA GLY A 225 15.20 26.07 18.50
C GLY A 225 14.76 24.82 19.25
N ARG A 226 14.51 24.94 20.57
CA ARG A 226 13.98 23.84 21.39
C ARG A 226 12.59 23.42 20.97
N ALA A 227 11.70 24.36 20.66
CA ALA A 227 10.36 24.05 20.16
C ALA A 227 10.40 23.24 18.85
N LEU A 228 11.31 23.60 17.93
CA LEU A 228 11.53 22.83 16.71
C LEU A 228 12.10 21.42 17.00
N LEU A 229 13.09 21.32 17.88
CA LEU A 229 13.66 20.03 18.29
C LEU A 229 12.60 19.12 18.92
N ILE A 230 11.72 19.67 19.77
CA ILE A 230 10.58 18.95 20.35
C ILE A 230 9.64 18.47 19.26
N ALA A 231 9.27 19.33 18.31
CA ALA A 231 8.37 18.96 17.21
C ALA A 231 8.95 17.81 16.35
N LEU A 232 10.26 17.81 16.10
CA LEU A 232 10.97 16.74 15.39
C LEU A 232 11.06 15.46 16.23
N ALA A 233 11.37 15.58 17.52
CA ALA A 233 11.42 14.45 18.44
C ALA A 233 10.06 13.77 18.58
N VAL A 234 8.97 14.54 18.70
CA VAL A 234 7.60 14.02 18.72
C VAL A 234 7.26 13.38 17.36
N ALA A 235 7.62 13.98 16.23
CA ALA A 235 7.40 13.38 14.91
C ALA A 235 8.09 12.01 14.78
N ALA A 236 9.36 11.93 15.21
CA ALA A 236 10.13 10.70 15.23
C ALA A 236 9.52 9.67 16.20
N SER A 237 8.96 10.14 17.32
CA SER A 237 8.26 9.31 18.32
C SER A 237 6.99 8.64 17.77
N LEU A 238 6.42 9.15 16.67
CA LEU A 238 5.24 8.59 16.02
C LEU A 238 5.55 7.54 14.95
N ILE A 239 6.82 7.37 14.56
CA ILE A 239 7.24 6.46 13.49
C ILE A 239 6.96 4.99 13.83
N GLY A 240 7.14 4.60 15.10
CA GLY A 240 6.82 3.25 15.58
C GLY A 240 5.32 2.96 15.54
N VAL A 241 4.49 3.90 16.01
CA VAL A 241 3.02 3.82 15.92
C VAL A 241 2.53 3.78 14.47
N ALA A 242 3.15 4.58 13.60
CA ALA A 242 2.87 4.57 12.17
C ALA A 242 3.13 3.18 11.54
N ALA A 243 4.23 2.52 11.91
CA ALA A 243 4.57 1.19 11.42
C ALA A 243 3.60 0.13 11.94
N LEU A 244 3.19 0.25 13.21
CA LEU A 244 2.18 -0.61 13.82
C LEU A 244 0.83 -0.44 13.13
N GLY A 245 0.37 0.79 12.92
CA GLY A 245 -0.87 1.06 12.20
C GLY A 245 -0.84 0.60 10.74
N LEU A 246 0.33 0.70 10.09
CA LEU A 246 0.55 0.13 8.77
C LEU A 246 0.37 -1.38 8.78
N PHE A 247 0.99 -2.08 9.74
CA PHE A 247 0.86 -3.53 9.93
C PHE A 247 -0.60 -3.94 10.15
N VAL A 248 -1.28 -3.30 11.08
CA VAL A 248 -2.72 -3.52 11.34
C VAL A 248 -3.53 -3.35 10.07
N SER A 249 -3.23 -2.32 9.27
CA SER A 249 -3.91 -2.11 8.00
C SER A 249 -3.62 -3.17 6.93
N THR A 250 -2.59 -4.01 7.07
CA THR A 250 -2.39 -5.18 6.18
C THR A 250 -3.30 -6.35 6.56
N MET A 251 -3.76 -6.40 7.82
CA MET A 251 -4.61 -7.45 8.35
C MET A 251 -6.09 -7.24 8.04
N THR A 252 -6.54 -5.98 7.90
CA THR A 252 -7.94 -5.64 7.63
C THR A 252 -8.14 -5.00 6.25
N GLY A 253 -9.29 -5.28 5.63
CA GLY A 253 -9.73 -4.60 4.40
C GLY A 253 -10.38 -3.23 4.65
N SER A 254 -10.71 -2.92 5.91
CA SER A 254 -11.36 -1.66 6.29
C SER A 254 -10.35 -0.68 6.90
N GLY A 255 -10.21 0.49 6.28
CA GLY A 255 -9.37 1.57 6.82
C GLY A 255 -9.84 2.05 8.20
N ILE A 256 -11.15 2.10 8.41
CA ILE A 256 -11.73 2.51 9.71
C ILE A 256 -11.38 1.50 10.80
N ALA A 257 -11.49 0.21 10.49
CA ALA A 257 -11.10 -0.84 11.42
C ALA A 257 -9.60 -0.75 11.76
N ALA A 258 -8.74 -0.49 10.77
CA ALA A 258 -7.31 -0.34 11.01
C ALA A 258 -6.99 0.82 11.96
N MET A 259 -7.64 1.98 11.76
CA MET A 259 -7.48 3.13 12.65
C MET A 259 -7.98 2.82 14.05
N ALA A 260 -9.20 2.27 14.18
CA ALA A 260 -9.81 1.95 15.47
C ALA A 260 -8.95 0.94 16.26
N THR A 261 -8.41 -0.09 15.61
CA THR A 261 -7.50 -1.05 16.24
C THR A 261 -6.19 -0.41 16.68
N THR A 262 -5.62 0.47 15.85
CA THR A 262 -4.37 1.18 16.19
C THR A 262 -4.56 2.08 17.40
N VAL A 263 -5.65 2.86 17.43
CA VAL A 263 -6.01 3.73 18.56
C VAL A 263 -6.35 2.92 19.79
N GLY A 264 -7.11 1.82 19.65
CA GLY A 264 -7.46 0.94 20.74
C GLY A 264 -6.22 0.33 21.40
N LEU A 265 -5.29 -0.20 20.60
CA LEU A 265 -4.03 -0.72 21.11
C LEU A 265 -3.22 0.37 21.82
N LEU A 266 -3.23 1.60 21.28
CA LEU A 266 -2.53 2.72 21.87
C LEU A 266 -3.05 3.04 23.27
N ILE A 267 -4.37 3.15 23.41
CA ILE A 267 -5.04 3.38 24.69
C ILE A 267 -4.77 2.22 25.64
N THR A 268 -4.86 0.98 25.17
CA THR A 268 -4.57 -0.20 26.01
C THR A 268 -3.15 -0.17 26.56
N VAL A 269 -2.15 0.07 25.70
CA VAL A 269 -0.75 0.14 26.14
C VAL A 269 -0.54 1.29 27.12
N GLN A 270 -1.18 2.44 26.89
CA GLN A 270 -1.11 3.58 27.82
C GLN A 270 -1.73 3.27 29.19
N ILE A 271 -2.83 2.51 29.23
CA ILE A 271 -3.43 2.04 30.49
C ILE A 271 -2.50 1.05 31.19
N LEU A 272 -1.92 0.09 30.46
CA LEU A 272 -0.98 -0.88 31.01
C LEU A 272 0.27 -0.20 31.58
N ASP A 273 0.72 0.89 30.95
CA ASP A 273 1.86 1.67 31.40
C ASP A 273 1.63 2.33 32.78
N GLN A 274 0.38 2.51 33.20
CA GLN A 274 0.05 3.05 34.53
C GLN A 274 0.03 1.98 35.63
N ILE A 275 0.20 0.69 35.31
CA ILE A 275 0.13 -0.41 36.26
C ILE A 275 1.52 -0.69 36.85
N PRO A 276 1.79 -0.38 38.15
CA PRO A 276 3.14 -0.52 38.73
C PRO A 276 3.67 -1.96 38.73
N GLN A 277 2.79 -2.95 38.74
CA GLN A 277 3.14 -4.37 38.69
C GLN A 277 3.81 -4.76 37.36
N LEU A 278 3.65 -3.95 36.31
CA LEU A 278 4.25 -4.19 34.99
C LEU A 278 5.59 -3.50 34.78
N HIS A 279 6.27 -3.05 35.85
CA HIS A 279 7.57 -2.36 35.78
C HIS A 279 8.64 -3.06 34.92
N ALA A 280 8.63 -4.39 34.85
CA ALA A 280 9.56 -5.15 34.02
C ALA A 280 9.26 -5.02 32.50
N LEU A 281 8.00 -4.77 32.14
CA LEU A 281 7.53 -4.65 30.75
C LEU A 281 7.39 -3.21 30.28
N GLN A 282 7.14 -2.27 31.19
CA GLN A 282 6.96 -0.84 30.91
C GLN A 282 8.04 -0.25 29.98
N PRO A 283 9.36 -0.50 30.17
CA PRO A 283 10.39 0.03 29.27
C PRO A 283 10.25 -0.37 27.80
N TYR A 284 9.51 -1.44 27.51
CA TYR A 284 9.29 -1.96 26.15
C TYR A 284 7.96 -1.49 25.54
N PHE A 285 7.10 -0.81 26.31
CA PHE A 285 5.87 -0.22 25.79
C PHE A 285 6.22 1.00 24.94
N PHE A 286 5.74 1.02 23.69
CA PHE A 286 6.11 2.07 22.74
C PHE A 286 5.74 3.50 23.21
N SER A 287 4.77 3.64 24.11
CA SER A 287 4.35 4.93 24.67
C SER A 287 5.09 5.35 25.93
N HIS A 288 5.91 4.48 26.52
CA HIS A 288 6.50 4.68 27.86
C HIS A 288 7.37 5.94 27.92
N TYR A 289 8.25 6.13 26.93
CA TYR A 289 9.14 7.29 26.86
C TYR A 289 8.57 8.45 26.04
N TRP A 290 7.26 8.49 25.74
CA TRP A 290 6.71 9.54 24.87
C TRP A 290 6.86 10.95 25.42
N LEU A 291 6.83 11.12 26.74
CA LEU A 291 7.00 12.42 27.39
C LEU A 291 8.48 12.85 27.52
N SER A 292 9.44 12.04 27.02
CA SER A 292 10.88 12.36 27.03
C SER A 292 11.23 13.64 26.26
N PHE A 293 10.36 14.14 25.37
CA PHE A 293 10.58 15.44 24.73
C PHE A 293 10.61 16.59 25.74
N ALA A 294 9.99 16.44 26.92
CA ALA A 294 10.03 17.46 27.97
C ALA A 294 11.46 17.67 28.50
N ASP A 295 12.33 16.66 28.41
CA ASP A 295 13.73 16.76 28.81
C ASP A 295 14.56 17.69 27.92
N LEU A 296 14.08 18.00 26.70
CA LEU A 296 14.65 19.04 25.84
C LEU A 296 14.45 20.46 26.40
N MET A 297 13.48 20.65 27.29
CA MET A 297 13.25 21.91 27.99
C MET A 297 14.01 22.01 29.32
N ARG A 298 14.89 21.06 29.64
CA ARG A 298 15.76 21.12 30.83
C ARG A 298 17.10 21.75 30.49
N GLU A 299 17.75 22.30 31.51
CA GLU A 299 19.13 22.80 31.45
C GLU A 299 19.99 22.09 32.51
N PRO A 300 21.03 21.31 32.12
CA PRO A 300 21.35 20.90 30.76
C PRO A 300 20.31 19.92 30.17
N VAL A 301 20.25 19.84 28.84
CA VAL A 301 19.36 18.91 28.12
C VAL A 301 19.70 17.47 28.49
N HIS A 302 18.69 16.70 28.92
CA HIS A 302 18.84 15.28 29.21
C HIS A 302 18.49 14.46 27.97
N TRP A 303 19.42 13.62 27.53
CA TRP A 303 19.29 12.84 26.30
C TRP A 303 18.94 11.37 26.52
N ASP A 304 19.08 10.86 27.74
CA ASP A 304 18.99 9.41 28.00
C ASP A 304 17.62 8.84 27.63
N ASP A 305 16.54 9.42 28.13
CA ASP A 305 15.20 8.89 27.85
C ASP A 305 14.74 9.21 26.43
N LEU A 306 15.26 10.29 25.83
CA LEU A 306 15.02 10.58 24.43
C LEU A 306 15.69 9.56 23.51
N THR A 307 16.93 9.17 23.79
CA THR A 307 17.63 8.13 23.01
C THR A 307 16.97 6.77 23.16
N LYS A 308 16.51 6.41 24.36
CA LYS A 308 15.71 5.18 24.60
C LYS A 308 14.40 5.23 23.81
N ASN A 309 13.69 6.35 23.81
CA ASN A 309 12.46 6.53 23.04
C ASN A 309 12.69 6.32 21.54
N LEU A 310 13.67 7.02 20.96
CA LEU A 310 13.97 6.92 19.54
C LEU A 310 14.43 5.50 19.15
N GLY A 311 15.25 4.86 19.99
CA GLY A 311 15.65 3.47 19.81
C GLY A 311 14.46 2.51 19.84
N LEU A 312 13.53 2.71 20.78
CA LEU A 312 12.31 1.92 20.88
C LEU A 312 11.42 2.11 19.64
N GLN A 313 11.21 3.35 19.18
CA GLN A 313 10.43 3.59 17.97
C GLN A 313 11.07 2.97 16.74
N ALA A 314 12.40 3.02 16.61
CA ALA A 314 13.13 2.39 15.52
C ALA A 314 12.96 0.87 15.55
N LEU A 315 13.01 0.25 16.74
CA LEU A 315 12.76 -1.18 16.91
C LEU A 315 11.32 -1.55 16.49
N TYR A 316 10.32 -0.80 16.95
CA TYR A 316 8.92 -1.02 16.54
C TYR A 316 8.75 -0.84 15.03
N ALA A 317 9.38 0.19 14.45
CA ALA A 317 9.35 0.42 13.02
C ALA A 317 9.97 -0.75 12.23
N ALA A 318 11.10 -1.28 12.69
CA ALA A 318 11.76 -2.43 12.08
C ALA A 318 10.89 -3.70 12.19
N VAL A 319 10.38 -4.01 13.38
CA VAL A 319 9.58 -5.22 13.64
C VAL A 319 8.25 -5.17 12.89
N PHE A 320 7.45 -4.13 13.09
CA PHE A 320 6.12 -4.03 12.47
C PHE A 320 6.20 -3.69 10.98
N GLY A 321 7.22 -2.93 10.56
CA GLY A 321 7.50 -2.72 9.13
C GLY A 321 7.84 -4.03 8.42
N SER A 322 8.69 -4.86 9.02
CA SER A 322 9.02 -6.19 8.49
C SER A 322 7.81 -7.14 8.50
N ALA A 323 7.02 -7.13 9.57
CA ALA A 323 5.80 -7.92 9.66
C ALA A 323 4.76 -7.49 8.61
N ALA A 324 4.59 -6.17 8.40
CA ALA A 324 3.72 -5.63 7.36
C ALA A 324 4.19 -6.06 5.97
N TRP A 325 5.50 -5.99 5.73
CA TRP A 325 6.11 -6.43 4.47
C TRP A 325 5.88 -7.92 4.24
N ALA A 326 6.28 -8.78 5.18
CA ALA A 326 6.13 -10.23 5.10
C ALA A 326 4.67 -10.64 4.86
N ARG A 327 3.73 -10.03 5.61
CA ARG A 327 2.31 -10.32 5.47
C ARG A 327 1.79 -9.91 4.09
N PHE A 328 2.16 -8.72 3.62
CA PHE A 328 1.68 -8.20 2.34
C PHE A 328 2.28 -8.93 1.14
N THR A 329 3.51 -9.47 1.27
CA THR A 329 4.13 -10.31 0.25
C THR A 329 3.60 -11.74 0.24
N ALA A 330 3.21 -12.28 1.40
CA ALA A 330 2.74 -13.66 1.55
C ALA A 330 1.21 -13.82 1.50
N LYS A 331 0.43 -12.72 1.49
CA LYS A 331 -1.03 -12.78 1.44
C LYS A 331 -1.51 -13.25 0.06
N ASP A 332 -1.89 -14.52 -0.03
CA ASP A 332 -2.69 -15.05 -1.13
C ASP A 332 -4.04 -14.31 -1.20
N ILE A 333 -4.45 -13.97 -2.42
CA ILE A 333 -5.68 -13.20 -2.74
C ILE A 333 -6.92 -14.10 -2.63
N THR A 334 -6.99 -14.99 -1.64
CA THR A 334 -8.06 -15.99 -1.52
C THR A 334 -8.97 -15.80 -0.31
N ALA A 335 -8.91 -14.64 0.35
CA ALA A 335 -9.82 -14.30 1.44
C ALA A 335 -10.43 -12.91 1.22
#